data_AF-A0A5N9C0M1-F1
#
_entry.id   AF-A0A5N9C0M1-F1
#
_cell.length_a   1.000
_cell.length_b   1.000
_cell.length_c   1.000
_cell.angle_alpha   90.00
_cell.angle_beta   90.00
_cell.angle_gamma   90.00
#
_symmetry.space_group_name_H-M   'P 1'
#
loop_
_entity.id
_entity.type
_entity.pdbx_description
1 polymer ?
#
loop_
_entity_poly.entity_id
_entity_poly.type
_entity_poly.pdbx_seq_one_letter_code
_entity_poly.pdbx_strand_id
1 'polypeptide(L)' 'MKELSNEEIKTCAKLSGVDIPDDLLEQVAHNINGTIQALNSIEIPGLENVEPLPIVIKD' A
#
# COMPACT_ATOMS: atom_id res chain seq x y z
N MET A 1 0.98 -9.10 -4.55
CA MET A 1 2.10 -8.25 -4.09
C MET A 1 2.81 -8.95 -2.94
N LYS A 2 4.13 -8.75 -2.82
CA LYS A 2 4.94 -9.26 -1.71
C LYS A 2 4.70 -8.41 -0.46
N GLU A 3 4.87 -9.01 0.72
CA GLU A 3 4.96 -8.27 1.98
C GLU A 3 6.11 -7.26 1.95
N LEU A 4 5.88 -6.11 2.56
CA LEU A 4 6.85 -5.05 2.75
C LEU A 4 7.64 -5.29 4.04
N SER A 5 8.94 -5.02 3.96
CA SER A 5 9.82 -4.94 5.12
C SER A 5 9.59 -3.66 5.93
N ASN A 6 10.05 -3.66 7.18
CA ASN A 6 9.97 -2.48 8.06
C ASN A 6 10.69 -1.26 7.47
N GLU A 7 11.77 -1.46 6.70
CA GLU A 7 12.51 -0.37 6.04
C GLU A 7 11.71 0.24 4.89
N GLU A 8 11.05 -0.59 4.07
CA GLU A 8 10.15 -0.13 3.01
C GLU A 8 8.96 0.64 3.61
N ILE A 9 8.36 0.14 4.69
CA ILE A 9 7.26 0.80 5.40
C ILE A 9 7.69 2.17 5.95
N LYS A 10 8.86 2.25 6.62
CA LYS A 10 9.41 3.53 7.10
C LYS A 10 9.65 4.51 5.95
N THR A 11 10.13 4.01 4.81
CA THR A 11 10.37 4.83 3.62
C THR A 11 9.05 5.39 3.08
N CYS A 12 8.02 4.55 2.92
CA CYS A 12 6.70 4.96 2.46
C CYS A 12 6.06 6.00 3.40
N ALA A 13 6.17 5.78 4.72
CA ALA A 13 5.64 6.71 5.72
C ALA A 13 6.30 8.09 5.59
N LYS A 14 7.64 8.13 5.52
CA LYS A 14 8.39 9.37 5.36
C LYS A 14 8.02 10.12 4.07
N LEU A 15 7.87 9.41 2.95
CA LEU A 15 7.43 10.01 1.68
C LEU A 15 6.01 10.59 1.77
N SER A 16 5.18 10.03 2.65
CA SER A 16 3.81 10.50 2.91
C SER A 16 3.76 11.59 3.99
N GLY A 17 4.90 12.05 4.51
CA GLY A 17 4.97 13.03 5.59
C GLY A 17 4.54 12.48 6.97
N VAL A 18 4.52 11.16 7.12
CA VAL A 18 4.18 10.48 8.38
C VAL A 18 5.46 9.97 9.03
N ASP A 19 5.61 10.27 10.33
CA ASP A 19 6.66 9.68 11.16
C ASP A 19 6.05 8.56 12.01
N ILE A 20 6.66 7.37 11.97
CA ILE A 20 6.17 6.19 12.69
C ILE A 20 7.06 6.00 13.92
N PRO A 21 6.51 6.11 15.14
CA PRO A 21 7.21 5.74 16.36
C PRO A 21 7.72 4.28 16.31
N ASP A 22 8.95 4.05 16.79
CA ASP A 22 9.59 2.73 16.71
C ASP A 22 8.80 1.63 17.44
N ASP A 23 8.09 1.97 18.52
CA ASP A 23 7.23 1.06 19.29
C ASP A 23 5.96 0.65 18.53
N LEU A 24 5.53 1.45 17.55
CA LEU A 24 4.37 1.16 16.71
C LEU A 24 4.72 0.48 15.38
N LEU A 25 6.00 0.45 15.02
CA LEU A 25 6.46 -0.01 13.70
C LEU A 25 5.97 -1.42 13.37
N GLU A 26 6.07 -2.35 14.31
CA GLU A 26 5.70 -3.75 14.09
C GLU A 26 4.18 -3.91 13.90
N GLN A 27 3.38 -3.15 14.65
CA GLN A 27 1.93 -3.15 14.48
C GLN A 27 1.51 -2.51 13.15
N VAL A 28 2.14 -1.40 12.77
CA VAL A 28 1.90 -0.76 11.48
C VAL A 28 2.27 -1.71 10.34
N ALA A 29 3.40 -2.41 10.45
CA ALA A 29 3.83 -3.39 9.47
C ALA A 29 2.84 -4.54 9.32
N HIS A 30 2.37 -5.09 10.44
CA HIS A 30 1.33 -6.12 10.45
C HIS A 30 0.07 -5.66 9.72
N ASN A 31 -0.43 -4.46 10.03
CA ASN A 31 -1.66 -3.92 9.44
C ASN A 31 -1.50 -3.66 7.93
N ILE A 32 -0.38 -3.07 7.51
CA ILE A 32 -0.10 -2.80 6.10
C ILE A 32 -0.01 -4.10 5.32
N ASN A 33 0.77 -5.07 5.81
CA ASN A 33 0.95 -6.34 5.11
C ASN A 33 -0.36 -7.16 5.07
N GLY A 34 -1.15 -7.15 6.15
CA GLY A 34 -2.49 -7.76 6.15
C GLY A 34 -3.43 -7.11 5.11
N THR A 35 -3.38 -5.79 4.96
CA THR A 35 -4.15 -5.07 3.94
C THR A 35 -3.69 -5.44 2.54
N ILE A 36 -2.37 -5.51 2.29
CA ILE A 36 -1.81 -5.94 1.00
C ILE A 36 -2.28 -7.35 0.66
N GLN A 37 -2.25 -8.28 1.62
CA GLN A 37 -2.73 -9.65 1.42
C GLN A 37 -4.22 -9.68 1.08
N ALA A 38 -5.04 -8.92 1.82
CA ALA A 38 -6.47 -8.81 1.54
C ALA A 38 -6.73 -8.29 0.11
N LEU A 39 -6.03 -7.22 -0.31
CA LEU A 39 -6.15 -6.68 -1.67
C LEU A 39 -5.71 -7.70 -2.74
N ASN A 40 -4.65 -8.47 -2.49
CA ASN A 40 -4.20 -9.50 -3.43
C ASN A 40 -5.16 -10.68 -3.55
N SER A 41 -6.00 -10.91 -2.54
CA SER A 41 -7.02 -11.97 -2.58
C SER A 41 -8.26 -11.58 -3.41
N ILE A 42 -8.38 -10.30 -3.80
CA ILE A 42 -9.49 -9.83 -4.62
C ILE A 42 -9.21 -10.16 -6.08
N GLU A 43 -9.95 -11.12 -6.62
CA GLU A 43 -10.03 -11.36 -8.06
C GLU A 43 -11.20 -10.56 -8.65
N ILE A 44 -10.92 -9.71 -9.63
CA ILE A 44 -11.93 -8.93 -10.36
C ILE A 44 -11.97 -9.45 -11.79
N PRO A 45 -12.94 -10.33 -12.14
CA PRO A 45 -13.04 -10.87 -13.50
C PRO A 45 -13.19 -9.75 -14.53
N GLY A 46 -12.38 -9.80 -15.58
CA GLY A 46 -12.43 -8.84 -16.68
C GLY A 46 -11.70 -7.51 -16.41
N LEU A 47 -11.03 -7.35 -15.27
CA LEU A 47 -10.22 -6.16 -14.95
C LEU A 47 -9.12 -5.93 -16.00
N GLU A 48 -8.57 -6.99 -16.56
CA GLU A 48 -7.57 -6.96 -17.63
C GLU A 48 -8.09 -6.38 -18.95
N ASN A 49 -9.42 -6.28 -19.12
CA ASN A 49 -10.06 -5.75 -20.32
C ASN A 49 -10.53 -4.30 -20.14
N VAL A 50 -10.32 -3.69 -18.97
CA VAL A 50 -10.74 -2.32 -18.66
C VAL A 50 -9.54 -1.40 -18.76
N GLU A 51 -9.68 -0.32 -19.54
CA GLU A 51 -8.65 0.72 -19.59
C GLU A 51 -8.55 1.47 -18.23
N PRO A 52 -7.33 1.83 -17.78
CA PRO A 52 -7.16 2.63 -16.57
C PRO A 52 -7.89 3.97 -16.68
N LEU A 53 -8.41 4.46 -15.55
CA LEU A 53 -9.00 5.79 -15.50
C LEU A 53 -7.96 6.85 -15.91
N PRO A 54 -8.30 7.78 -16.81
CA PRO A 54 -7.37 8.83 -17.22
C PRO A 54 -7.04 9.74 -16.05
N ILE A 55 -5.76 10.10 -15.90
CA ILE A 55 -5.31 11.08 -14.91
C ILE A 55 -5.74 12.47 -15.40
N VAL A 56 -6.66 13.11 -14.70
CA VAL A 56 -7.08 14.50 -14.96
C VAL A 56 -6.37 15.40 -13.96
N ILE A 57 -5.34 16.12 -14.41
CA ILE A 57 -4.71 17.18 -13.61
C ILE A 57 -5.50 18.47 -13.87
N LYS A 58 -6.12 19.02 -12.84
CA LYS A 58 -6.70 20.37 -12.87
C LYS A 58 -5.62 21.36 -12.44
N ASP A 59 -5.36 22.36 -13.28
CA ASP A 59 -4.53 23.53 -12.97
C ASP A 59 -5.11 24.37 -11.83
#